data_AF-A0A9N8JR66-F1
#
_entry.id   AF-A0A9N8JR66-F1
#
_cell.length_a   1.000
_cell.length_b   1.000
_cell.length_c   1.000
_cell.angle_alpha   90.00
_cell.angle_beta   90.00
_cell.angle_gamma   90.00
#
_symmetry.space_group_name_H-M   'P 1'
#
loop_
_entity.id
_entity.type
_entity.pdbx_description
1 polymer ?
#
loop_
_entity_poly.entity_id
_entity_poly.type
_entity_poly.pdbx_seq_one_letter_code
_entity_poly.pdbx_strand_id
1 'polypeptide(L)'
;MASKLPQEILSIIAAYVAADSKTLSAYALVNTSWQAAFEKQIYSSLCVLSPSQTSNVVVGEDLQFPKRGLSLERLNAITSGQQSWRVARRKAVRKILYKAAIPHWLNYEREKEDGFSYVNFMRRENDEVFCKGVPPLFEVLSSWGDKDYPISLRIVLQAEHVYTSDQGGEPLTKSYGGFDPVVTPYCADLLSDCHIATASCIASLDFPQDQLLTFMGSQNGISPWAALKISAACGGDKLLYIRIPGDYPIHPHDAVCETQKAARRMPKIKHLMLSFGNEEDVLEVFMERGRWLLAIESQNNYSPSSRVLQAWKADAKSQDTNSKRLLSIAEYESWPP
;
A
#
# COMPACT_ATOMS: atom_id res chain seq x y z
N MET A 1 -37.47 33.32 0.49
CA MET A 1 -36.02 33.51 0.21
C MET A 1 -35.23 32.70 1.22
N ALA A 2 -34.92 31.43 0.92
CA ALA A 2 -33.97 30.68 1.74
C ALA A 2 -32.57 31.11 1.30
N SER A 3 -31.92 31.89 2.16
CA SER A 3 -30.56 32.41 2.03
C SER A 3 -29.59 31.32 1.57
N LYS A 4 -29.11 31.43 0.33
CA LYS A 4 -28.05 30.57 -0.20
C LYS A 4 -26.79 30.84 0.62
N LEU A 5 -26.47 29.96 1.56
CA LEU A 5 -25.18 29.98 2.24
C LEU A 5 -24.07 29.90 1.17
N PRO A 6 -23.01 30.72 1.26
CA PRO A 6 -21.86 30.62 0.37
C PRO A 6 -21.24 29.20 0.42
N GLN A 7 -20.62 28.77 -0.67
CA GLN A 7 -20.02 27.43 -0.78
C GLN A 7 -18.90 27.21 0.24
N GLU A 8 -18.20 28.28 0.61
CA GLU A 8 -17.16 28.30 1.61
C GLU A 8 -17.73 27.95 2.99
N ILE A 9 -18.88 28.54 3.34
CA ILE A 9 -19.57 28.27 4.60
C ILE A 9 -20.12 26.84 4.62
N LEU A 10 -20.72 26.37 3.52
CA LEU A 10 -21.18 24.98 3.40
C LEU A 10 -20.02 23.99 3.49
N SER A 11 -18.85 24.32 2.93
CA SER A 11 -17.64 23.49 3.01
C SER A 11 -17.11 23.41 4.44
N ILE A 12 -17.15 24.52 5.19
CA ILE A 12 -16.78 24.54 6.62
C ILE A 12 -17.76 23.68 7.42
N ILE A 13 -19.07 23.84 7.21
CA ILE A 13 -20.09 23.01 7.87
C ILE A 13 -19.85 21.52 7.56
N ALA A 14 -19.63 21.17 6.30
CA ALA A 14 -19.37 19.80 5.90
C ALA A 14 -18.11 19.22 6.58
N ALA A 15 -17.05 20.03 6.72
CA ALA A 15 -15.83 19.62 7.43
C ALA A 15 -16.08 19.39 8.93
N TYR A 16 -16.84 20.26 9.59
CA TYR A 16 -17.22 20.08 11.00
C TYR A 16 -18.08 18.82 11.22
N VAL A 17 -19.09 18.60 10.39
CA VAL A 17 -19.96 17.41 10.50
C VAL A 17 -19.17 16.13 10.21
N ALA A 18 -18.19 16.18 9.29
CA ALA A 18 -17.31 15.05 8.99
C ALA A 18 -16.43 14.69 10.20
N ALA A 19 -15.90 15.70 10.90
CA ALA A 19 -15.08 15.51 12.10
C ALA A 19 -15.88 14.87 13.26
N ASP A 20 -17.16 15.19 13.38
CA ASP A 20 -18.10 14.57 14.32
C ASP A 20 -18.45 13.10 13.99
N SER A 21 -17.87 12.51 12.94
CA SER A 21 -18.16 11.14 12.46
C SER A 21 -19.64 10.90 12.11
N LYS A 22 -20.39 11.96 11.78
CA LYS A 22 -21.80 11.88 11.36
C LYS A 22 -21.89 11.54 9.87
N THR A 23 -22.93 10.78 9.50
CA THR A 23 -23.20 10.42 8.10
C THR A 23 -23.51 11.67 7.26
N LEU A 24 -22.62 12.00 6.32
CA LEU A 24 -22.74 13.17 5.46
C LEU A 24 -23.78 13.03 4.35
N SER A 25 -24.18 11.79 4.02
CA SER A 25 -25.01 11.46 2.86
C SER A 25 -26.36 12.18 2.85
N ALA A 26 -26.99 12.36 4.02
CA ALA A 26 -28.29 13.02 4.12
C ALA A 26 -28.22 14.50 3.71
N TYR A 27 -27.11 15.18 4.03
CA TYR A 27 -26.91 16.59 3.72
C TYR A 27 -26.67 16.83 2.23
N ALA A 28 -26.08 15.85 1.53
CA ALA A 28 -25.90 15.93 0.07
C ALA A 28 -27.23 15.88 -0.71
N LEU A 29 -28.33 15.46 -0.08
CA LEU A 29 -29.65 15.36 -0.71
C LEU A 29 -30.50 16.64 -0.57
N VAL A 30 -30.04 17.64 0.18
CA VAL A 30 -30.82 18.85 0.48
C VAL A 30 -31.07 19.70 -0.77
N ASN A 31 -30.03 20.05 -1.50
CA ASN A 31 -30.07 20.72 -2.80
C ASN A 31 -28.70 20.68 -3.48
N THR A 32 -28.60 21.18 -4.71
CA THR A 32 -27.35 21.17 -5.51
C THR A 32 -26.19 21.92 -4.85
N SER A 33 -26.44 22.97 -4.06
CA SER A 33 -25.38 23.71 -3.37
C SER A 33 -24.82 22.90 -2.20
N TRP A 34 -25.69 22.27 -1.40
CA TRP A 34 -25.26 21.37 -0.33
C TRP A 34 -24.58 20.12 -0.89
N GLN A 35 -25.13 19.56 -1.96
CA GLN A 35 -24.53 18.42 -2.66
C GLN A 35 -23.08 18.70 -3.05
N ALA A 36 -22.79 19.85 -3.68
CA ALA A 36 -21.44 20.20 -4.10
C ALA A 36 -20.43 20.28 -2.92
N ALA A 37 -20.84 20.86 -1.79
CA ALA A 37 -19.98 20.99 -0.61
C ALA A 37 -19.77 19.64 0.12
N PHE A 38 -20.84 18.88 0.30
CA PHE A 38 -20.81 17.63 1.07
C PHE A 38 -20.23 16.46 0.26
N GLU A 39 -20.51 16.37 -1.03
CA GLU A 39 -19.89 15.34 -1.89
C GLU A 39 -18.37 15.48 -1.91
N LYS A 40 -17.84 16.71 -1.85
CA LYS A 40 -16.39 16.93 -1.75
C LYS A 40 -15.79 16.24 -0.53
N GLN A 41 -16.50 16.23 0.60
CA GLN A 41 -16.06 15.54 1.82
C GLN A 41 -16.33 14.04 1.76
N ILE A 42 -17.52 13.62 1.31
CA ILE A 42 -17.91 12.21 1.16
C ILE A 42 -16.92 11.44 0.29
N TYR A 43 -16.50 12.03 -0.84
CA TYR A 43 -15.60 11.38 -1.78
C TYR A 43 -14.11 11.66 -1.52
N SER A 44 -13.77 12.50 -0.52
CA SER A 44 -12.38 12.86 -0.23
C SER A 44 -11.50 11.65 0.11
N SER A 45 -12.07 10.69 0.83
CA SER A 45 -11.41 9.47 1.27
C SER A 45 -12.30 8.27 1.03
N LEU A 46 -11.84 7.32 0.22
CA LEU A 46 -12.62 6.16 -0.19
C LEU A 46 -11.96 4.86 0.28
N CYS A 47 -12.77 3.94 0.79
CA CYS A 47 -12.38 2.55 0.98
C CYS A 47 -12.92 1.75 -0.21
N VAL A 48 -12.02 1.12 -0.99
CA VAL A 48 -12.35 0.40 -2.22
C VAL A 48 -11.96 -1.07 -2.04
N LEU A 49 -12.86 -1.96 -2.44
CA LEU A 49 -12.66 -3.40 -2.37
C LEU A 49 -12.19 -3.91 -3.73
N SER A 50 -11.24 -4.85 -3.74
CA SER A 50 -10.93 -5.59 -4.97
C SER A 50 -12.14 -6.41 -5.43
N PRO A 51 -12.18 -6.78 -6.73
CA PRO A 51 -13.09 -7.84 -7.18
C PRO A 51 -12.93 -9.09 -6.32
N SER A 52 -14.04 -9.67 -5.91
CA SER A 52 -14.10 -10.86 -5.06
C SER A 52 -15.42 -11.59 -5.31
N GLN A 53 -15.41 -12.91 -5.13
CA GLN A 53 -16.60 -13.76 -5.21
C GLN A 53 -17.41 -13.75 -3.91
N THR A 54 -16.85 -13.23 -2.81
CA THR A 54 -17.46 -13.23 -1.48
C THR A 54 -17.74 -11.81 -0.99
N SER A 55 -18.87 -11.62 -0.33
CA SER A 55 -19.27 -10.34 0.28
C SER A 55 -18.91 -10.25 1.76
N ASN A 56 -18.52 -11.36 2.38
CA ASN A 56 -18.20 -11.46 3.80
C ASN A 56 -16.77 -11.94 4.00
N VAL A 57 -16.20 -11.59 5.15
CA VAL A 57 -15.02 -12.23 5.74
C VAL A 57 -15.53 -13.29 6.71
N VAL A 58 -15.02 -14.52 6.57
CA VAL A 58 -15.35 -15.67 7.41
C VAL A 58 -14.21 -15.87 8.42
N VAL A 59 -14.55 -16.07 9.69
CA VAL A 59 -13.60 -16.35 10.78
C VAL A 59 -14.02 -17.66 11.46
N GLY A 60 -13.17 -18.68 11.41
CA GLY A 60 -13.56 -20.04 11.79
C GLY A 60 -14.73 -20.57 10.95
N GLU A 61 -15.62 -21.35 11.55
CA GLU A 61 -16.79 -21.92 10.84
C GLU A 61 -18.01 -20.98 10.81
N ASP A 62 -18.21 -20.17 11.86
CA ASP A 62 -19.53 -19.57 12.12
C ASP A 62 -19.57 -18.04 12.00
N LEU A 63 -18.43 -17.35 12.14
CA LEU A 63 -18.43 -15.89 12.21
C LEU A 63 -18.27 -15.29 10.81
N GLN A 64 -19.29 -14.54 10.37
CA GLN A 64 -19.26 -13.84 9.09
C GLN A 64 -19.46 -12.34 9.28
N PHE A 65 -18.60 -11.55 8.65
CA PHE A 65 -18.64 -10.09 8.72
C PHE A 65 -18.71 -9.49 7.31
N PRO A 66 -19.64 -8.56 7.03
CA PRO A 66 -19.73 -7.94 5.72
C PRO A 66 -18.47 -7.11 5.41
N LYS A 67 -17.94 -7.28 4.19
CA LYS A 67 -16.84 -6.47 3.68
C LYS A 67 -17.31 -5.01 3.57
N ARG A 68 -16.60 -4.12 4.25
CA ARG A 68 -16.90 -2.68 4.24
C ARG A 68 -16.04 -1.96 3.20
N GLY A 69 -16.70 -1.36 2.22
CA GLY A 69 -16.10 -0.51 1.20
C GLY A 69 -16.98 -0.42 -0.05
N LEU A 70 -16.55 0.41 -1.01
CA LEU A 70 -17.13 0.47 -2.34
C LEU A 70 -16.56 -0.64 -3.21
N SER A 71 -17.39 -1.33 -3.98
CA SER A 71 -16.89 -2.20 -5.05
C SER A 71 -16.17 -1.38 -6.12
N LEU A 72 -15.21 -2.00 -6.79
CA LEU A 72 -14.50 -1.34 -7.89
C LEU A 72 -15.44 -0.94 -9.03
N GLU A 73 -16.44 -1.76 -9.35
CA GLU A 73 -17.49 -1.43 -10.32
C GLU A 73 -18.24 -0.16 -9.91
N ARG A 74 -18.59 -0.03 -8.63
CA ARG A 74 -19.27 1.17 -8.13
C ARG A 74 -18.38 2.40 -8.18
N LEU A 75 -17.10 2.27 -7.85
CA LEU A 75 -16.12 3.36 -8.01
C LEU A 75 -16.06 3.83 -9.45
N ASN A 76 -15.94 2.89 -10.40
CA ASN A 76 -15.91 3.17 -11.83
C ASN A 76 -17.20 3.89 -12.28
N ALA A 77 -18.38 3.38 -11.89
CA ALA A 77 -19.67 3.95 -12.25
C ALA A 77 -19.88 5.41 -11.79
N ILE A 78 -19.30 5.80 -10.66
CA ILE A 78 -19.47 7.15 -10.09
C ILE A 78 -18.35 8.13 -10.45
N THR A 79 -17.22 7.66 -11.00
CA THR A 79 -16.05 8.49 -11.31
C THR A 79 -15.68 8.53 -12.80
N SER A 80 -16.16 7.58 -13.60
CA SER A 80 -15.77 7.43 -15.02
C SER A 80 -16.76 8.07 -15.99
N GLY A 81 -16.23 8.78 -16.98
CA GLY A 81 -17.01 9.53 -17.96
C GLY A 81 -16.82 11.05 -17.85
N GLN A 82 -17.49 11.76 -18.77
CA GLN A 82 -17.34 13.21 -18.96
C GLN A 82 -18.43 14.04 -18.27
N GLN A 83 -19.44 13.39 -17.67
CA GLN A 83 -20.50 14.10 -16.95
C GLN A 83 -19.92 14.95 -15.82
N SER A 84 -20.35 16.21 -15.72
CA SER A 84 -19.80 17.20 -14.79
C SER A 84 -19.75 16.72 -13.34
N TRP A 85 -20.80 16.02 -12.87
CA TRP A 85 -20.84 15.46 -11.53
C TRP A 85 -19.85 14.31 -11.31
N ARG A 86 -19.57 13.47 -12.32
CA ARG A 86 -18.56 12.40 -12.23
C ARG A 86 -17.15 12.97 -12.18
N VAL A 87 -16.89 13.98 -13.01
CA VAL A 87 -15.63 14.73 -13.00
C VAL A 87 -15.43 15.42 -11.65
N ALA A 88 -16.47 16.07 -11.10
CA ALA A 88 -16.40 16.72 -9.79
C ALA A 88 -16.08 15.71 -8.67
N ARG A 89 -16.75 14.55 -8.65
CA ARG A 89 -16.47 13.48 -7.69
C ARG A 89 -15.05 12.95 -7.81
N ARG A 90 -14.58 12.67 -9.03
CA ARG A 90 -13.20 12.25 -9.28
C ARG A 90 -12.19 13.28 -8.77
N LYS A 91 -12.42 14.57 -9.03
CA LYS A 91 -11.57 15.67 -8.51
C LYS A 91 -11.64 15.82 -6.99
N ALA A 92 -12.71 15.38 -6.35
CA ALA A 92 -12.83 15.39 -4.89
C ALA A 92 -11.99 14.30 -4.22
N VAL A 93 -11.75 13.17 -4.89
CA VAL A 93 -10.95 12.07 -4.33
C VAL A 93 -9.52 12.53 -4.04
N ARG A 94 -9.07 12.28 -2.80
CA ARG A 94 -7.69 12.55 -2.34
C ARG A 94 -7.01 11.34 -1.76
N LYS A 95 -7.77 10.44 -1.14
CA LYS A 95 -7.25 9.25 -0.46
C LYS A 95 -8.05 8.04 -0.90
N ILE A 96 -7.36 6.96 -1.26
CA ILE A 96 -7.97 5.66 -1.50
C ILE A 96 -7.27 4.66 -0.58
N LEU A 97 -8.04 3.99 0.27
CA LEU A 97 -7.65 2.75 0.93
C LEU A 97 -8.19 1.61 0.08
N TYR A 98 -7.31 0.88 -0.58
CA TYR A 98 -7.65 -0.28 -1.38
C TYR A 98 -7.40 -1.56 -0.58
N LYS A 99 -8.45 -2.37 -0.43
CA LYS A 99 -8.40 -3.68 0.23
C LYS A 99 -8.32 -4.75 -0.85
N ALA A 100 -7.12 -5.26 -1.08
CA ALA A 100 -6.88 -6.38 -1.98
C ALA A 100 -7.28 -7.69 -1.29
N ALA A 101 -8.31 -8.34 -1.80
CA ALA A 101 -8.77 -9.60 -1.27
C ALA A 101 -7.75 -10.71 -1.52
N ILE A 102 -7.56 -11.57 -0.51
CA ILE A 102 -6.84 -12.83 -0.62
C ILE A 102 -7.67 -13.92 0.06
N PRO A 103 -7.71 -15.17 -0.44
CA PRO A 103 -8.54 -16.21 0.16
C PRO A 103 -8.19 -16.52 1.62
N HIS A 104 -6.89 -16.65 1.92
CA HIS A 104 -6.42 -17.23 3.17
C HIS A 104 -5.65 -16.25 4.03
N TRP A 105 -6.04 -16.12 5.29
CA TRP A 105 -5.18 -15.56 6.33
C TRP A 105 -4.13 -16.60 6.76
N LEU A 106 -2.84 -16.24 6.70
CA LEU A 106 -1.75 -17.14 7.04
C LEU A 106 -1.03 -16.58 8.27
N ASN A 107 -1.31 -17.16 9.43
CA ASN A 107 -0.76 -16.70 10.70
C ASN A 107 0.77 -16.91 10.75
N TYR A 108 1.48 -15.85 11.11
CA TYR A 108 2.94 -15.80 11.26
C TYR A 108 3.45 -16.52 12.50
N GLU A 109 2.61 -16.76 13.51
CA GLU A 109 2.99 -17.44 14.76
C GLU A 109 2.88 -18.98 14.67
N ARG A 110 3.09 -19.53 13.48
CA ARG A 110 3.02 -20.99 13.26
C ARG A 110 4.41 -21.58 13.09
N GLU A 111 4.60 -22.80 13.56
CA GLU A 111 5.83 -23.57 13.41
C GLU A 111 5.73 -24.52 12.22
N LYS A 112 6.88 -24.77 11.59
CA LYS A 112 7.01 -25.72 10.49
C LYS A 112 6.93 -27.14 11.01
N GLU A 113 6.10 -27.97 10.40
CA GLU A 113 6.15 -29.41 10.58
C GLU A 113 7.08 -30.07 9.56
N ASP A 114 7.42 -31.34 9.79
CA ASP A 114 8.23 -32.14 8.88
C ASP A 114 7.61 -32.16 7.48
N GLY A 115 8.41 -31.78 6.47
CA GLY A 115 7.97 -31.70 5.08
C GLY A 115 7.29 -30.38 4.70
N PHE A 116 7.24 -29.38 5.60
CA PHE A 116 6.72 -28.05 5.26
C PHE A 116 7.39 -27.46 4.02
N SER A 117 6.58 -26.83 3.18
CA SER A 117 7.01 -26.13 1.98
C SER A 117 6.33 -24.78 1.86
N TYR A 118 7.13 -23.75 1.58
CA TYR A 118 6.64 -22.43 1.19
C TYR A 118 5.90 -22.44 -0.15
N VAL A 119 6.10 -23.49 -0.97
CA VAL A 119 5.31 -23.71 -2.19
C VAL A 119 4.13 -24.59 -1.83
N ASN A 120 3.11 -23.98 -1.23
CA ASN A 120 1.84 -24.64 -0.91
C ASN A 120 0.66 -23.95 -1.60
N PHE A 121 -0.47 -24.65 -1.66
CA PHE A 121 -1.63 -24.19 -2.42
C PHE A 121 -2.23 -22.90 -1.84
N MET A 122 -2.25 -22.71 -0.52
CA MET A 122 -2.82 -21.49 0.08
C MET A 122 -2.02 -20.24 -0.29
N ARG A 123 -0.68 -20.31 -0.24
CA ARG A 123 0.17 -19.19 -0.68
C ARG A 123 -0.01 -18.89 -2.17
N ARG A 124 -0.07 -19.92 -3.02
CA ARG A 124 -0.30 -19.76 -4.47
C ARG A 124 -1.67 -19.16 -4.78
N GLU A 125 -2.73 -19.62 -4.13
CA GLU A 125 -4.08 -19.08 -4.31
C GLU A 125 -4.15 -17.60 -3.88
N ASN A 126 -3.49 -17.26 -2.77
CA ASN A 126 -3.37 -15.86 -2.37
C ASN A 126 -2.65 -15.01 -3.43
N ASP A 127 -1.51 -15.46 -3.97
CA ASP A 127 -0.77 -14.73 -5.02
C ASP A 127 -1.58 -14.61 -6.32
N GLU A 128 -2.29 -15.68 -6.72
CA GLU A 128 -3.16 -15.68 -7.90
C GLU A 128 -4.32 -14.69 -7.78
N VAL A 129 -5.01 -14.69 -6.64
CA VAL A 129 -6.13 -13.76 -6.40
C VAL A 129 -5.63 -12.34 -6.25
N PHE A 130 -4.51 -12.13 -5.55
CA PHE A 130 -3.87 -10.82 -5.45
C PHE A 130 -3.49 -10.27 -6.84
N CYS A 131 -2.88 -11.10 -7.69
CA CYS A 131 -2.54 -10.73 -9.05
C CYS A 131 -3.77 -10.43 -9.92
N LYS A 132 -4.90 -11.11 -9.72
CA LYS A 132 -6.16 -10.77 -10.43
C LYS A 132 -6.83 -9.52 -9.84
N GLY A 133 -6.62 -9.24 -8.57
CA GLY A 133 -7.27 -8.15 -7.83
C GLY A 133 -6.68 -6.77 -8.14
N VAL A 134 -5.35 -6.65 -8.17
CA VAL A 134 -4.65 -5.36 -8.30
C VAL A 134 -4.85 -4.68 -9.67
N PRO A 135 -4.70 -5.34 -10.83
CA PRO A 135 -4.74 -4.69 -12.14
C PRO A 135 -6.03 -3.92 -12.43
N PRO A 136 -7.24 -4.43 -12.15
CA PRO A 136 -8.49 -3.70 -12.38
C PRO A 136 -8.55 -2.32 -11.70
N LEU A 137 -7.96 -2.17 -10.51
CA LEU A 137 -7.88 -0.86 -9.86
C LEU A 137 -7.07 0.12 -10.72
N PHE A 138 -5.91 -0.32 -11.19
CA PHE A 138 -5.02 0.50 -12.00
C PHE A 138 -5.62 0.81 -13.37
N GLU A 139 -6.44 -0.06 -13.94
CA GLU A 139 -7.22 0.24 -15.15
C GLU A 139 -8.17 1.43 -14.90
N VAL A 140 -8.94 1.40 -13.80
CA VAL A 140 -9.81 2.53 -13.43
C VAL A 140 -9.00 3.81 -13.22
N LEU A 141 -7.94 3.75 -12.42
CA LEU A 141 -7.11 4.92 -12.09
C LEU A 141 -6.31 5.46 -13.28
N SER A 142 -5.94 4.61 -14.25
CA SER A 142 -5.26 5.03 -15.47
C SER A 142 -6.11 5.97 -16.32
N SER A 143 -7.44 5.82 -16.25
CA SER A 143 -8.39 6.69 -16.95
C SER A 143 -8.55 8.06 -16.30
N TRP A 144 -8.04 8.26 -15.08
CA TRP A 144 -8.10 9.53 -14.36
C TRP A 144 -6.98 10.44 -14.87
N GLY A 145 -7.09 10.89 -16.12
CA GLY A 145 -6.09 11.74 -16.80
C GLY A 145 -5.92 13.16 -16.23
N ASP A 146 -6.55 13.46 -15.09
CA ASP A 146 -6.57 14.80 -14.49
C ASP A 146 -5.28 15.03 -13.67
N LYS A 147 -4.33 15.72 -14.30
CA LYS A 147 -2.99 15.96 -13.77
C LYS A 147 -2.93 16.82 -12.49
N ASP A 148 -3.97 17.59 -12.22
CA ASP A 148 -3.96 18.63 -11.17
C ASP A 148 -4.49 18.14 -9.82
N TYR A 149 -4.96 16.88 -9.76
CA TYR A 149 -5.63 16.35 -8.58
C TYR A 149 -5.01 15.00 -8.16
N PRO A 150 -3.75 15.02 -7.69
CA PRO A 150 -3.10 13.81 -7.25
C PRO A 150 -3.81 13.17 -6.07
N ILE A 151 -3.73 11.85 -6.00
CA ILE A 151 -4.26 11.03 -4.91
C ILE A 151 -3.14 10.34 -4.12
N SER A 152 -3.44 10.02 -2.87
CA SER A 152 -2.70 9.08 -2.04
C SER A 152 -3.41 7.73 -2.07
N LEU A 153 -2.69 6.68 -2.41
CA LEU A 153 -3.17 5.31 -2.45
C LEU A 153 -2.53 4.52 -1.32
N ARG A 154 -3.34 3.83 -0.52
CA ARG A 154 -2.90 2.82 0.43
C ARG A 154 -3.41 1.47 -0.03
N ILE A 155 -2.55 0.46 -0.04
CA ILE A 155 -2.95 -0.91 -0.39
C ILE A 155 -2.73 -1.80 0.82
N VAL A 156 -3.77 -2.51 1.25
CA VAL A 156 -3.73 -3.50 2.32
C VAL A 156 -4.33 -4.80 1.83
N LEU A 157 -3.93 -5.92 2.44
CA LEU A 157 -4.56 -7.20 2.20
C LEU A 157 -5.80 -7.37 3.09
N GLN A 158 -6.83 -8.01 2.55
CA GLN A 158 -8.01 -8.43 3.29
C GLN A 158 -8.23 -9.92 3.05
N ALA A 159 -7.94 -10.75 4.05
CA ALA A 159 -8.28 -12.15 3.98
C ALA A 159 -9.80 -12.36 3.95
N GLU A 160 -10.24 -13.31 3.12
CA GLU A 160 -11.64 -13.73 3.06
C GLU A 160 -11.95 -14.82 4.09
N HIS A 161 -10.96 -15.65 4.40
CA HIS A 161 -11.05 -16.69 5.41
C HIS A 161 -9.93 -16.55 6.45
N VAL A 162 -10.32 -16.48 7.72
CA VAL A 162 -9.42 -16.44 8.87
C VAL A 162 -9.56 -17.74 9.65
N TYR A 163 -8.50 -18.53 9.67
CA TYR A 163 -8.44 -19.80 10.39
C TYR A 163 -8.13 -19.56 11.87
N THR A 164 -8.87 -20.19 12.78
CA THR A 164 -8.59 -20.19 14.22
C THR A 164 -7.60 -21.31 14.56
N SER A 165 -6.91 -21.25 15.70
CA SER A 165 -5.81 -22.17 16.07
C SER A 165 -6.17 -23.67 16.04
N ASP A 166 -7.44 -23.96 16.23
CA ASP A 166 -8.11 -25.26 16.29
C ASP A 166 -8.59 -25.75 14.91
N GLN A 167 -8.55 -24.89 13.89
CA GLN A 167 -8.87 -25.22 12.51
C GLN A 167 -7.61 -25.10 11.66
N GLY A 168 -7.39 -26.11 10.80
CA GLY A 168 -6.23 -26.18 9.92
C GLY A 168 -5.91 -24.82 9.30
N GLY A 169 -4.69 -24.35 9.52
CA GLY A 169 -4.15 -23.14 8.92
C GLY A 169 -3.32 -23.49 7.69
N GLU A 170 -2.19 -22.82 7.52
CA GLU A 170 -1.23 -23.18 6.49
C GLU A 170 -0.87 -24.68 6.58
N PRO A 171 -0.89 -25.46 5.48
CA PRO A 171 -0.62 -26.89 5.52
C PRO A 171 0.76 -27.21 6.09
N LEU A 172 0.86 -28.32 6.85
CA LEU A 172 2.09 -28.78 7.50
C LEU A 172 2.69 -27.72 8.45
N THR A 173 1.80 -27.06 9.20
CA THR A 173 2.18 -26.13 10.25
C THR A 173 1.35 -26.35 11.49
N LYS A 174 1.93 -26.07 12.65
CA LYS A 174 1.25 -26.17 13.95
C LYS A 174 1.33 -24.86 14.72
N SER A 175 0.52 -24.74 15.75
CA SER A 175 0.60 -23.62 16.69
C SER A 175 1.97 -23.60 17.37
N TYR A 176 2.49 -22.40 17.65
CA TYR A 176 3.78 -22.19 18.29
C TYR A 176 3.91 -22.99 19.60
N GLY A 177 4.88 -23.92 19.65
CA GLY A 177 5.25 -24.70 20.83
C GLY A 177 6.59 -24.30 21.45
N GLY A 178 7.37 -23.46 20.77
CA GLY A 178 8.69 -22.98 21.19
C GLY A 178 9.87 -23.87 20.82
N PHE A 179 9.64 -24.95 20.08
CA PHE A 179 10.67 -25.97 19.80
C PHE A 179 11.07 -26.05 18.33
N ASP A 180 10.18 -25.68 17.41
CA ASP A 180 10.40 -25.81 15.98
C ASP A 180 10.61 -24.46 15.29
N PRO A 181 11.25 -24.45 14.10
CA PRO A 181 11.44 -23.22 13.34
C PRO A 181 10.10 -22.57 12.97
N VAL A 182 10.00 -21.26 13.19
CA VAL A 182 8.81 -20.47 12.84
C VAL A 182 8.68 -20.34 11.31
N VAL A 183 7.44 -20.36 10.83
CA VAL A 183 7.06 -20.12 9.45
C VAL A 183 7.29 -18.65 9.12
N THR A 184 8.02 -18.37 8.04
CA THR A 184 8.17 -17.00 7.56
C THR A 184 6.79 -16.44 7.19
N PRO A 185 6.44 -15.22 7.65
CA PRO A 185 5.18 -14.57 7.33
C PRO A 185 4.89 -14.59 5.84
N TYR A 186 3.65 -14.83 5.47
CA TYR A 186 3.25 -14.73 4.07
C TYR A 186 3.17 -13.26 3.66
N CYS A 187 3.76 -12.97 2.49
CA CYS A 187 3.62 -11.70 1.82
C CYS A 187 3.12 -11.94 0.40
N ALA A 188 2.05 -11.26 0.00
CA ALA A 188 1.47 -11.46 -1.33
C ALA A 188 2.39 -10.95 -2.42
N ASP A 189 2.64 -11.80 -3.40
CA ASP A 189 3.52 -11.49 -4.53
C ASP A 189 2.75 -11.37 -5.85
N LEU A 190 3.35 -10.67 -6.81
CA LEU A 190 2.80 -10.55 -8.16
C LEU A 190 3.44 -11.57 -9.07
N LEU A 191 2.61 -12.42 -9.66
CA LEU A 191 3.03 -13.37 -10.69
C LEU A 191 3.66 -12.65 -11.90
N SER A 192 4.45 -13.38 -12.68
CA SER A 192 5.24 -12.80 -13.78
C SER A 192 4.38 -12.21 -14.89
N ASP A 193 3.22 -12.81 -15.16
CA ASP A 193 2.19 -12.41 -16.10
C ASP A 193 1.26 -11.30 -15.58
N CYS A 194 1.46 -10.87 -14.33
CA CYS A 194 0.69 -9.77 -13.77
C CYS A 194 1.09 -8.43 -14.40
N HIS A 195 0.20 -7.88 -15.23
CA HIS A 195 0.36 -6.58 -15.88
C HIS A 195 -0.44 -5.51 -15.15
N ILE A 196 0.20 -4.40 -14.81
CA ILE A 196 -0.43 -3.29 -14.10
C ILE A 196 -0.37 -2.05 -14.99
N ALA A 197 -1.54 -1.47 -15.30
CA ALA A 197 -1.63 -0.25 -16.09
C ALA A 197 -1.00 0.94 -15.35
N THR A 198 -0.42 1.89 -16.09
CA THR A 198 0.18 3.08 -15.46
C THR A 198 -0.90 4.06 -14.98
N ALA A 199 -0.88 4.40 -13.69
CA ALA A 199 -1.80 5.35 -13.07
C ALA A 199 -1.07 6.64 -12.66
N SER A 200 -1.12 7.65 -13.53
CA SER A 200 -0.41 8.94 -13.34
C SER A 200 -1.03 9.86 -12.27
N CYS A 201 -2.23 9.54 -11.79
CA CYS A 201 -2.92 10.31 -10.76
C CYS A 201 -2.40 10.04 -9.34
N ILE A 202 -1.59 8.99 -9.14
CA ILE A 202 -1.07 8.59 -7.81
C ILE A 202 0.21 9.37 -7.52
N ALA A 203 0.23 10.19 -6.47
CA ALA A 203 1.42 10.93 -6.03
C ALA A 203 2.04 10.38 -4.74
N SER A 204 1.29 9.59 -3.99
CA SER A 204 1.75 8.96 -2.75
C SER A 204 1.22 7.54 -2.71
N LEU A 205 2.08 6.59 -2.40
CA LEU A 205 1.76 5.19 -2.25
C LEU A 205 2.25 4.67 -0.90
N ASP A 206 1.44 3.85 -0.26
CA ASP A 206 1.71 3.32 1.06
C ASP A 206 1.18 1.88 1.16
N PHE A 207 1.97 1.00 1.75
CA PHE A 207 1.61 -0.39 2.02
C PHE A 207 1.56 -0.57 3.54
N PRO A 208 0.57 0.04 4.23
CA PRO A 208 0.59 0.04 5.68
C PRO A 208 0.36 -1.36 6.23
N GLN A 209 1.10 -1.68 7.28
CA GLN A 209 0.79 -2.75 8.21
C GLN A 209 -0.27 -2.16 9.15
N ASP A 210 -1.55 -2.20 8.77
CA ASP A 210 -2.63 -1.46 9.45
C ASP A 210 -2.83 -1.95 10.89
N GLN A 211 -2.44 -1.09 11.83
CA GLN A 211 -2.40 -1.42 13.24
C GLN A 211 -3.78 -1.48 13.91
N LEU A 212 -4.92 -1.21 13.24
CA LEU A 212 -6.23 -1.19 13.93
C LEU A 212 -6.98 -2.52 13.94
N LEU A 213 -6.50 -3.52 13.18
CA LEU A 213 -6.93 -4.93 13.28
C LEU A 213 -5.97 -5.77 14.16
N THR A 214 -5.00 -5.11 14.83
CA THR A 214 -3.86 -5.70 15.56
C THR A 214 -4.18 -6.52 16.80
N PHE A 215 -5.41 -6.51 17.31
CA PHE A 215 -5.79 -7.42 18.40
C PHE A 215 -5.87 -8.90 17.94
N MET A 216 -5.53 -9.22 16.68
CA MET A 216 -5.47 -10.58 16.13
C MET A 216 -4.18 -10.88 15.34
N GLY A 217 -3.03 -10.38 15.79
CA GLY A 217 -1.72 -10.72 15.21
C GLY A 217 -1.45 -10.07 13.84
N SER A 218 -0.18 -9.87 13.53
CA SER A 218 0.32 -9.17 12.33
C SER A 218 -0.32 -9.57 10.99
N GLN A 219 -0.30 -8.63 10.04
CA GLN A 219 -0.95 -8.73 8.73
C GLN A 219 -0.13 -9.52 7.73
N ASN A 220 -0.80 -10.35 6.92
CA ASN A 220 -0.28 -10.73 5.61
C ASN A 220 0.14 -9.44 4.88
N GLY A 221 1.44 -9.29 4.63
CA GLY A 221 2.02 -8.12 3.99
C GLY A 221 1.95 -8.21 2.48
N ILE A 222 2.29 -7.13 1.78
CA ILE A 222 2.60 -7.21 0.35
C ILE A 222 4.10 -7.41 0.23
N SER A 223 4.53 -8.31 -0.66
CA SER A 223 5.94 -8.56 -0.88
C SER A 223 6.64 -7.25 -1.30
N PRO A 224 7.90 -7.04 -0.93
CA PRO A 224 8.63 -5.82 -1.26
C PRO A 224 8.75 -5.67 -2.79
N TRP A 225 8.86 -6.79 -3.51
CA TRP A 225 8.99 -6.83 -4.96
C TRP A 225 7.67 -6.52 -5.67
N ALA A 226 6.56 -7.06 -5.16
CA ALA A 226 5.22 -6.67 -5.60
C ALA A 226 4.97 -5.19 -5.35
N ALA A 227 5.30 -4.70 -4.15
CA ALA A 227 5.16 -3.28 -3.79
C ALA A 227 5.98 -2.37 -4.73
N LEU A 228 7.23 -2.71 -5.04
CA LEU A 228 8.05 -1.98 -6.00
C LEU A 228 7.50 -2.06 -7.43
N LYS A 229 6.98 -3.22 -7.87
CA LYS A 229 6.35 -3.38 -9.19
C LYS A 229 5.08 -2.54 -9.32
N ILE A 230 4.25 -2.49 -8.28
CA ILE A 230 3.07 -1.62 -8.18
C ILE A 230 3.51 -0.15 -8.18
N SER A 231 4.53 0.20 -7.39
CA SER A 231 5.09 1.54 -7.32
C SER A 231 5.57 2.03 -8.69
N ALA A 232 6.19 1.16 -9.49
CA ALA A 232 6.65 1.49 -10.84
C ALA A 232 5.50 1.76 -11.82
N ALA A 233 4.29 1.24 -11.54
CA ALA A 233 3.07 1.57 -12.28
C ALA A 233 2.39 2.86 -11.78
N CYS A 234 2.84 3.41 -10.65
CA CYS A 234 2.28 4.63 -10.07
C CYS A 234 3.03 5.87 -10.56
N GLY A 235 2.26 6.92 -10.84
CA GLY A 235 2.71 8.31 -10.82
C GLY A 235 3.76 8.74 -11.84
N GLY A 236 4.55 7.87 -12.45
CA GLY A 236 5.63 8.25 -13.36
C GLY A 236 6.45 9.43 -12.82
N ASP A 237 6.27 10.61 -13.41
CA ASP A 237 6.89 11.87 -13.02
C ASP A 237 6.20 12.61 -11.83
N LYS A 238 5.31 11.96 -11.09
CA LYS A 238 4.54 12.57 -9.98
C LYS A 238 4.52 11.77 -8.70
N LEU A 239 4.99 10.52 -8.73
CA LEU A 239 5.11 9.75 -7.51
C LEU A 239 6.18 10.41 -6.65
N LEU A 240 5.76 11.03 -5.55
CA LEU A 240 6.63 11.77 -4.63
C LEU A 240 6.99 10.93 -3.41
N TYR A 241 6.11 10.03 -2.98
CA TYR A 241 6.25 9.31 -1.72
C TYR A 241 5.89 7.84 -1.87
N ILE A 242 6.75 6.96 -1.37
CA ILE A 242 6.51 5.52 -1.23
C ILE A 242 6.93 5.09 0.17
N ARG A 243 6.11 4.25 0.82
CA ARG A 243 6.48 3.56 2.06
C ARG A 243 6.13 2.09 1.98
N ILE A 244 7.13 1.24 2.21
CA ILE A 244 7.04 -0.24 2.25
C ILE A 244 7.60 -0.69 3.61
N PRO A 245 6.82 -0.57 4.69
CA PRO A 245 7.22 -1.03 6.02
C PRO A 245 7.06 -2.55 6.14
N GLY A 246 7.80 -3.16 7.05
CA GLY A 246 7.60 -4.55 7.47
C GLY A 246 8.89 -5.35 7.65
N ASP A 247 8.72 -6.53 8.26
CA ASP A 247 9.77 -7.52 8.51
C ASP A 247 9.99 -8.43 7.30
N TYR A 248 10.81 -7.97 6.37
CA TYR A 248 11.15 -8.76 5.19
C TYR A 248 12.50 -9.44 5.37
N PRO A 249 12.61 -10.79 5.29
CA PRO A 249 13.87 -11.50 5.39
C PRO A 249 14.68 -11.39 4.08
N ILE A 250 14.96 -10.16 3.66
CA ILE A 250 15.73 -9.81 2.47
C ILE A 250 17.15 -9.53 2.92
N HIS A 251 18.12 -10.07 2.21
CA HIS A 251 19.49 -9.70 2.42
C HIS A 251 19.69 -8.22 2.02
N PRO A 252 20.41 -7.39 2.81
CA PRO A 252 20.54 -5.95 2.54
C PRO A 252 21.01 -5.63 1.12
N HIS A 253 21.92 -6.45 0.58
CA HIS A 253 22.39 -6.34 -0.81
C HIS A 253 21.25 -6.35 -1.83
N ASP A 254 20.28 -7.25 -1.66
CA ASP A 254 19.19 -7.45 -2.62
C ASP A 254 18.12 -6.36 -2.46
N ALA A 255 17.81 -5.97 -1.23
CA ALA A 255 16.98 -4.80 -0.92
C ALA A 255 17.48 -3.56 -1.67
N VAL A 256 18.79 -3.32 -1.61
CA VAL A 256 19.42 -2.16 -2.23
C VAL A 256 19.46 -2.27 -3.76
N CYS A 257 19.78 -3.44 -4.32
CA CYS A 257 19.86 -3.62 -5.77
C CYS A 257 18.49 -3.56 -6.46
N GLU A 258 17.46 -4.19 -5.90
CA GLU A 258 16.14 -4.21 -6.52
C GLU A 258 15.41 -2.87 -6.35
N THR A 259 15.56 -2.23 -5.18
CA THR A 259 15.05 -0.87 -4.97
C THR A 259 15.64 0.11 -5.98
N GLN A 260 16.93 0.00 -6.26
CA GLN A 260 17.60 0.84 -7.27
C GLN A 260 16.95 0.73 -8.65
N LYS A 261 16.68 -0.51 -9.10
CA LYS A 261 16.07 -0.77 -10.40
C LYS A 261 14.67 -0.16 -10.48
N ALA A 262 13.90 -0.29 -9.41
CA ALA A 262 12.57 0.29 -9.32
C ALA A 262 12.63 1.83 -9.28
N ALA A 263 13.49 2.38 -8.44
CA ALA A 263 13.58 3.82 -8.20
C ALA A 263 14.07 4.60 -9.44
N ARG A 264 14.86 3.98 -10.33
CA ARG A 264 15.19 4.54 -11.66
C ARG A 264 13.96 4.82 -12.54
N ARG A 265 12.84 4.16 -12.30
CA ARG A 265 11.58 4.38 -13.03
C ARG A 265 10.72 5.47 -12.37
N MET A 266 11.19 6.08 -11.29
CA MET A 266 10.46 7.05 -10.45
C MET A 266 11.25 8.37 -10.37
N PRO A 267 11.33 9.15 -11.46
CA PRO A 267 12.26 10.28 -11.57
C PRO A 267 11.92 11.49 -10.68
N LYS A 268 10.72 11.57 -10.10
CA LYS A 268 10.34 12.68 -9.19
C LYS A 268 10.13 12.23 -7.75
N ILE A 269 10.62 11.05 -7.38
CA ILE A 269 10.53 10.57 -6.01
C ILE A 269 11.25 11.53 -5.07
N LYS A 270 10.55 11.90 -3.99
CA LYS A 270 11.10 12.71 -2.90
C LYS A 270 11.36 11.90 -1.64
N HIS A 271 10.68 10.76 -1.51
CA HIS A 271 10.82 9.85 -0.40
C HIS A 271 10.45 8.43 -0.84
N LEU A 272 11.36 7.49 -0.67
CA LEU A 272 11.15 6.05 -0.80
C LEU A 272 11.75 5.42 0.45
N MET A 273 10.93 4.66 1.17
CA MET A 273 11.36 3.90 2.34
C MET A 273 10.99 2.43 2.16
N LEU A 274 11.98 1.56 2.34
CA LEU A 274 11.82 0.11 2.39
C LEU A 274 12.45 -0.40 3.70
N SER A 275 11.64 -1.01 4.56
CA SER A 275 12.15 -1.81 5.67
C SER A 275 12.65 -3.16 5.13
N PHE A 276 13.67 -3.71 5.76
CA PHE A 276 14.11 -5.09 5.55
C PHE A 276 14.74 -5.62 6.85
N GLY A 277 14.99 -6.92 6.92
CA GLY A 277 15.39 -7.56 8.18
C GLY A 277 14.26 -7.56 9.20
N ASN A 278 14.61 -7.29 10.47
CA ASN A 278 13.68 -7.24 11.61
C ASN A 278 13.27 -5.80 11.92
N GLU A 279 12.58 -5.12 10.98
CA GLU A 279 12.01 -3.76 11.05
C GLU A 279 12.97 -2.60 11.32
N GLU A 280 14.16 -2.88 11.84
CA GLU A 280 15.17 -1.92 12.27
C GLU A 280 16.22 -1.65 11.20
N ASP A 281 16.26 -2.45 10.11
CA ASP A 281 17.03 -2.10 8.92
C ASP A 281 16.12 -1.39 7.91
N VAL A 282 16.53 -0.20 7.47
CA VAL A 282 15.74 0.64 6.57
C VAL A 282 16.62 1.18 5.46
N LEU A 283 16.14 1.05 4.23
CA LEU A 283 16.69 1.71 3.06
C LEU A 283 15.82 2.93 2.74
N GLU A 284 16.42 4.11 2.80
CA GLU A 284 15.73 5.36 2.49
C GLU A 284 16.40 6.11 1.36
N VAL A 285 15.58 6.61 0.45
CA VAL A 285 15.94 7.64 -0.52
C VAL A 285 15.06 8.84 -0.26
N PHE A 286 15.64 9.96 0.14
CA PHE A 286 14.84 11.15 0.46
C PHE A 286 15.51 12.45 0.04
N MET A 287 14.69 13.48 -0.20
CA MET A 287 15.16 14.81 -0.56
C MET A 287 15.29 15.68 0.69
N GLU A 288 16.50 16.11 1.01
CA GLU A 288 16.78 17.06 2.08
C GLU A 288 17.56 18.26 1.53
N ARG A 289 17.11 19.49 1.85
CA ARG A 289 17.76 20.75 1.44
C ARG A 289 18.09 20.84 -0.07
N GLY A 290 17.27 20.21 -0.92
CA GLY A 290 17.44 20.21 -2.38
C GLY A 290 18.43 19.16 -2.93
N ARG A 291 18.94 18.27 -2.07
CA ARG A 291 19.76 17.12 -2.47
C ARG A 291 19.02 15.82 -2.18
N TRP A 292 19.30 14.78 -2.93
CA TRP A 292 18.82 13.44 -2.64
C TRP A 292 19.85 12.69 -1.81
N LEU A 293 19.41 12.13 -0.70
CA LEU A 293 20.20 11.32 0.20
C LEU A 293 19.78 9.86 0.06
N LEU A 294 20.76 8.97 -0.03
CA LEU A 294 20.60 7.52 0.08
C LEU A 294 21.17 7.08 1.42
N ALA A 295 20.32 6.61 2.30
CA ALA A 295 20.69 6.14 3.63
C ALA A 295 20.31 4.66 3.80
N ILE A 296 21.18 3.91 4.48
CA ILE A 296 20.83 2.61 5.04
C ILE A 296 21.02 2.71 6.54
N GLU A 297 19.93 2.55 7.28
CA GLU A 297 20.01 2.21 8.68
C GLU A 297 20.13 0.69 8.78
N SER A 298 21.15 0.20 9.48
CA SER A 298 21.22 -1.23 9.77
C SER A 298 21.89 -1.55 11.09
N GLN A 299 21.28 -2.44 11.87
CA GLN A 299 21.79 -2.85 13.17
C GLN A 299 23.06 -3.71 13.09
N ASN A 300 23.26 -4.41 11.97
CA ASN A 300 24.34 -5.37 11.81
C ASN A 300 25.63 -4.75 11.25
N ASN A 301 25.75 -3.41 11.28
CA ASN A 301 26.86 -2.67 10.67
C ASN A 301 27.08 -3.07 9.19
N TYR A 302 25.98 -3.17 8.43
CA TYR A 302 26.04 -3.52 7.02
C TYR A 302 26.98 -2.58 6.26
N SER A 303 27.95 -3.16 5.56
CA SER A 303 28.86 -2.43 4.67
C SER A 303 28.46 -2.69 3.21
N PRO A 304 28.13 -1.65 2.42
CA PRO A 304 27.76 -1.80 1.03
C PRO A 304 28.87 -2.48 0.21
N SER A 305 28.50 -3.47 -0.62
CA SER A 305 29.45 -4.08 -1.55
C SER A 305 29.83 -3.09 -2.67
N SER A 306 30.95 -3.34 -3.36
CA SER A 306 31.35 -2.54 -4.53
C SER A 306 30.28 -2.52 -5.62
N ARG A 307 29.55 -3.64 -5.80
CA ARG A 307 28.42 -3.74 -6.73
C ARG A 307 27.26 -2.81 -6.35
N VAL A 308 26.95 -2.71 -5.06
CA VAL A 308 25.92 -1.80 -4.55
C VAL A 308 26.33 -0.36 -4.79
N LEU A 309 27.57 0.01 -4.43
CA LEU A 309 28.09 1.35 -4.65
C LEU A 309 28.07 1.73 -6.14
N GLN A 310 28.48 0.83 -7.03
CA GLN A 310 28.42 1.05 -8.47
C GLN A 310 26.99 1.18 -9.01
N ALA A 311 26.05 0.36 -8.53
CA ALA A 311 24.65 0.43 -8.95
C ALA A 311 24.07 1.82 -8.64
N TRP A 312 24.43 2.35 -7.48
CA TRP A 312 23.98 3.65 -7.00
C TRP A 312 24.89 4.82 -7.40
N LYS A 313 25.97 4.58 -8.15
CA LYS A 313 27.01 5.59 -8.46
C LYS A 313 27.48 6.35 -7.20
N ALA A 314 27.57 5.63 -6.09
CA ALA A 314 28.03 6.14 -4.81
C ALA A 314 29.55 5.99 -4.70
N ASP A 315 30.24 7.01 -4.17
CA ASP A 315 31.67 6.92 -3.89
C ASP A 315 31.91 6.22 -2.55
N ALA A 316 32.90 5.33 -2.47
CA ALA A 316 33.25 4.66 -1.22
C ALA A 316 33.69 5.63 -0.11
N LYS A 317 33.95 6.90 -0.44
CA LYS A 317 34.42 7.95 0.46
C LYS A 317 33.29 8.78 1.10
N SER A 318 32.04 8.63 0.67
CA SER A 318 30.88 9.38 1.20
C SER A 318 30.21 8.74 2.41
N GLN A 319 30.84 7.74 3.03
CA GLN A 319 30.36 7.12 4.27
C GLN A 319 30.59 8.08 5.45
N ASP A 320 29.59 8.89 5.79
CA ASP A 320 29.56 9.60 7.06
C ASP A 320 28.82 8.74 8.09
N THR A 321 29.51 8.38 9.17
CA THR A 321 28.96 7.58 10.28
C THR A 321 28.57 8.53 11.40
N ASN A 322 27.54 9.32 11.18
CA ASN A 322 26.99 10.18 12.22
C ASN A 322 25.91 9.44 13.00
N SER A 323 26.26 9.08 14.24
CA SER A 323 25.49 8.28 15.20
C SER A 323 25.38 6.78 14.87
N LYS A 324 25.36 5.96 15.92
CA LYS A 324 25.67 4.50 15.94
C LYS A 324 24.79 3.56 15.08
N ARG A 325 23.98 4.02 14.13
CA ARG A 325 23.04 3.17 13.36
C ARG A 325 22.79 3.57 11.89
N LEU A 326 22.97 4.85 11.53
CA LEU A 326 22.66 5.34 10.19
C LEU A 326 23.93 5.46 9.33
N LEU A 327 23.99 4.73 8.21
CA LEU A 327 25.03 4.86 7.22
C LEU A 327 24.49 5.68 6.03
N SER A 328 24.93 6.93 5.89
CA SER A 328 24.73 7.66 4.64
C SER A 328 25.65 7.08 3.57
N ILE A 329 25.07 6.68 2.44
CA ILE A 329 25.80 6.00 1.35
C ILE A 329 26.20 7.00 0.28
N ALA A 330 25.30 7.93 -0.06
CA ALA A 330 25.53 8.90 -1.13
C ALA A 330 24.60 10.11 -1.04
N GLU A 331 25.10 11.22 -1.60
CA GLU A 331 24.32 12.41 -1.90
C GLU A 331 24.30 12.64 -3.41
N TYR A 332 23.18 13.10 -3.95
CA TYR A 332 23.02 13.41 -5.36
C TYR A 332 22.43 14.80 -5.58
N GLU A 333 22.93 15.51 -6.59
CA GLU A 333 22.38 16.79 -7.07
C GLU A 333 21.21 16.61 -8.05
N SER A 334 21.02 15.41 -8.59
CA SER A 334 19.94 15.06 -9.51
C SER A 334 19.47 13.63 -9.29
N TRP A 335 18.19 13.39 -9.56
CA TRP A 335 17.58 12.07 -9.49
C TRP A 335 16.86 11.71 -10.81
N PRO A 336 16.93 10.45 -11.28
CA PRO A 336 17.76 9.35 -10.78
C PRO A 336 19.27 9.65 -10.91
N PRO A 337 20.14 9.01 -10.10
CA PRO A 337 21.58 9.27 -10.10
C PRO A 337 22.30 8.83 -11.37
#